data_AF-A0A7J6QWX3-F1
#
_entry.id   AF-A0A7J6QWX3-F1
#
_cell.length_a   1.000
_cell.length_b   1.000
_cell.length_c   1.000
_cell.angle_alpha   90.00
_cell.angle_beta   90.00
_cell.angle_gamma   90.00
#
_symmetry.space_group_name_H-M   'P 1'
#
loop_
_entity.id
_entity.type
_entity.pdbx_description
1 polymer ?
#
loop_
_entity_poly.entity_id
_entity_poly.type
_entity_poly.pdbx_seq_one_letter_code
_entity_poly.pdbx_strand_id
1 'polypeptide(L)'
;MPMRLEPACRLTGHEACVVRGTFNSHGKLATASADSSAKIWDLSEGRLVSTLGGVHTHPLTDCAWHGSGNWLVTACEGDLRLWDIRTGQRPSNVPAGWVVSRSGGALRAAL
;
A
#
# COMPACT_ATOMS: atom_id res chain seq x y z
N MET A 1 -22.05 13.84 27.70
CA MET A 1 -21.86 12.43 27.27
C MET A 1 -20.76 12.39 26.22
N PRO A 2 -19.78 11.47 26.27
CA PRO A 2 -18.77 11.38 25.23
C PRO A 2 -19.35 10.77 23.94
N MET A 3 -18.90 11.27 22.79
CA MET A 3 -19.22 10.70 21.48
C MET A 3 -18.53 9.33 21.33
N ARG A 4 -19.31 8.29 21.09
CA ARG A 4 -18.80 6.95 20.79
C ARG A 4 -18.70 6.78 19.27
N LEU A 5 -17.49 6.56 18.78
CA LEU A 5 -17.23 6.28 17.37
C LEU A 5 -17.44 4.78 17.11
N GLU A 6 -18.26 4.48 16.10
CA GLU A 6 -18.43 3.13 15.56
C GLU A 6 -17.72 3.03 14.20
N PRO A 7 -17.12 1.88 13.86
CA PRO A 7 -16.48 1.72 12.56
C PRO A 7 -17.52 1.78 11.43
N ALA A 8 -17.27 2.63 10.44
CA ALA A 8 -18.17 2.79 9.28
C ALA A 8 -18.18 1.55 8.37
N CYS A 9 -17.05 0.85 8.24
CA CYS A 9 -16.93 -0.41 7.51
C CYS A 9 -15.74 -1.24 8.02
N ARG A 10 -15.70 -2.52 7.64
CA ARG A 10 -14.58 -3.42 7.91
C ARG A 10 -14.01 -3.94 6.60
N LEU A 11 -12.72 -3.69 6.35
CA LEU A 11 -12.01 -4.20 5.19
C LEU A 11 -11.45 -5.58 5.50
N THR A 12 -11.95 -6.61 4.83
CA THR A 12 -11.60 -8.02 5.10
C THR A 12 -10.89 -8.65 3.91
N GLY A 13 -9.95 -9.57 4.17
CA GLY A 13 -9.31 -10.38 3.14
C GLY A 13 -7.80 -10.53 3.26
N HIS A 14 -7.17 -9.82 4.21
CA HIS A 14 -5.82 -10.18 4.65
C HIS A 14 -5.88 -11.42 5.55
N GLU A 15 -4.90 -12.30 5.39
CA GLU A 15 -4.81 -13.59 6.10
C GLU A 15 -3.85 -13.53 7.30
N ALA A 16 -3.14 -12.41 7.45
CA ALA A 16 -2.26 -12.14 8.58
C ALA A 16 -2.36 -10.66 9.01
N CYS A 17 -1.53 -10.28 9.98
CA CYS A 17 -1.49 -8.93 10.53
C CYS A 17 -1.22 -7.89 9.44
N VAL A 18 -2.10 -6.87 9.39
CA VAL A 18 -1.85 -5.65 8.61
C VAL A 18 -0.83 -4.81 9.36
N VAL A 19 0.34 -4.62 8.77
CA VAL A 19 1.45 -3.88 9.39
C VAL A 19 1.46 -2.40 9.01
N ARG A 20 0.82 -2.04 7.88
CA ARG A 20 0.74 -0.66 7.41
C ARG A 20 -0.54 -0.40 6.63
N GLY A 21 -1.06 0.83 6.77
CA GLY A 21 -2.07 1.42 5.90
C GLY A 21 -1.64 2.83 5.47
N THR A 22 -1.85 3.18 4.20
CA THR A 22 -1.54 4.51 3.67
C THR A 22 -2.56 4.95 2.62
N PHE A 23 -2.96 6.21 2.68
CA PHE A 23 -3.92 6.81 1.75
C PHE A 23 -3.20 7.51 0.61
N ASN A 24 -3.80 7.50 -0.58
CA ASN A 24 -3.41 8.41 -1.64
C ASN A 24 -4.34 9.63 -1.72
N SER A 25 -3.98 10.59 -2.56
CA SER A 25 -4.75 11.80 -2.83
C SER A 25 -6.06 11.56 -3.61
N HIS A 26 -6.29 10.34 -4.12
CA HIS A 26 -7.47 9.95 -4.89
C HIS A 26 -8.48 9.10 -4.10
N GLY A 27 -8.36 9.04 -2.77
CA GLY A 27 -9.31 8.31 -1.91
C GLY A 27 -9.12 6.79 -1.88
N LYS A 28 -8.00 6.27 -2.35
CA LYS A 28 -7.63 4.85 -2.20
C LYS A 28 -6.77 4.62 -0.97
N LEU A 29 -7.01 3.52 -0.28
CA LEU A 29 -6.16 3.01 0.80
C LEU A 29 -5.32 1.86 0.26
N ALA A 30 -4.01 1.87 0.52
CA ALA A 30 -3.18 0.68 0.38
C ALA A 30 -2.88 0.12 1.77
N THR A 31 -2.97 -1.19 1.92
CA THR A 31 -2.60 -1.92 3.13
C THR A 31 -1.52 -2.94 2.80
N ALA A 32 -0.51 -3.06 3.67
CA ALA A 32 0.53 -4.08 3.60
C ALA A 32 0.39 -5.03 4.78
N SER A 33 0.57 -6.32 4.51
CA SER A 33 0.33 -7.38 5.49
C SER A 33 1.49 -8.36 5.56
N ALA A 34 1.59 -9.00 6.72
CA ALA A 34 2.51 -10.11 6.96
C ALA A 34 2.15 -11.37 6.14
N ASP A 35 1.00 -11.39 5.46
CA ASP A 35 0.61 -12.44 4.49
C ASP A 35 1.33 -12.30 3.13
N SER A 36 2.38 -11.48 3.08
CA SER A 36 3.18 -11.20 1.88
C SER A 36 2.39 -10.54 0.74
N SER A 37 1.22 -9.98 1.03
CA SER A 37 0.40 -9.25 0.06
C SER A 37 0.17 -7.80 0.48
N ALA A 38 0.07 -6.93 -0.52
CA ALA A 38 -0.54 -5.62 -0.35
C ALA A 38 -1.93 -5.61 -0.99
N LYS A 39 -2.87 -4.88 -0.41
CA LYS A 39 -4.23 -4.71 -0.96
C LYS A 39 -4.53 -3.24 -1.16
N ILE A 40 -5.28 -2.94 -2.21
CA ILE A 40 -5.74 -1.59 -2.52
C ILE A 40 -7.25 -1.56 -2.41
N TRP A 41 -7.76 -0.60 -1.66
CA TRP A 41 -9.17 -0.44 -1.35
C TRP A 41 -9.66 0.89 -1.89
N ASP A 42 -10.87 0.88 -2.45
CA ASP A 42 -11.62 2.09 -2.76
C ASP A 42 -12.56 2.36 -1.59
N LEU A 43 -12.37 3.49 -0.92
CA LEU A 43 -13.15 3.85 0.25
C LEU A 43 -14.49 4.49 -0.10
N SER A 44 -14.66 5.01 -1.32
CA SER A 44 -15.94 5.55 -1.76
C SER A 44 -16.99 4.45 -1.89
N GLU A 45 -16.56 3.26 -2.29
CA GLU A 45 -17.40 2.07 -2.44
C GLU A 45 -17.15 1.00 -1.35
N GLY A 46 -16.16 1.19 -0.48
CA GLY A 46 -15.79 0.23 0.57
C GLY A 46 -15.31 -1.12 0.04
N ARG A 47 -14.74 -1.18 -1.18
CA ARG A 47 -14.42 -2.42 -1.88
C ARG A 47 -12.93 -2.63 -2.10
N LEU A 48 -12.53 -3.90 -2.19
CA LEU A 48 -11.21 -4.30 -2.64
C LEU A 48 -11.07 -4.04 -4.15
N VAL A 49 -10.10 -3.22 -4.53
CA VAL A 49 -9.78 -2.90 -5.92
C VAL A 49 -8.77 -3.87 -6.50
N SER A 50 -7.73 -4.20 -5.72
CA SER A 50 -6.65 -5.06 -6.19
C SER A 50 -5.93 -5.74 -5.03
N THR A 51 -5.46 -6.96 -5.29
CA THR A 51 -4.54 -7.68 -4.41
C THR A 51 -3.21 -7.85 -5.14
N LEU A 52 -2.16 -7.29 -4.55
CA LEU A 52 -0.77 -7.38 -4.99
C LEU A 52 -0.09 -8.55 -4.25
N GLY A 53 -0.61 -9.75 -4.47
CA GLY A 53 -0.17 -10.99 -3.81
C GLY A 53 0.63 -11.91 -4.73
N GLY A 54 1.35 -12.88 -4.14
CA GLY A 54 2.14 -13.88 -4.88
C GLY A 54 3.43 -13.34 -5.52
N VAL A 55 3.74 -12.08 -5.28
CA VAL A 55 4.88 -11.37 -5.88
C VAL A 55 6.02 -11.27 -4.86
N HIS A 56 5.72 -10.86 -3.63
CA HIS A 56 6.67 -10.92 -2.51
C HIS A 56 6.67 -12.31 -1.90
N THR A 57 7.87 -12.83 -1.58
CA THR A 57 8.03 -14.13 -0.91
C THR A 57 8.19 -13.99 0.60
N HIS A 58 8.37 -12.77 1.10
CA HIS A 58 8.51 -12.46 2.52
C HIS A 58 7.37 -11.54 3.00
N PRO A 59 7.04 -11.59 4.31
CA PRO A 59 6.09 -10.68 4.93
C PRO A 59 6.37 -9.23 4.57
N LEU A 60 5.34 -8.49 4.17
CA LEU A 60 5.53 -7.06 3.95
C LEU A 60 5.79 -6.37 5.29
N THR A 61 6.65 -5.37 5.23
CA THR A 61 7.04 -4.54 6.37
C THR A 61 6.56 -3.10 6.20
N ASP A 62 6.32 -2.65 4.97
CA ASP A 62 5.83 -1.29 4.71
C ASP A 62 5.17 -1.15 3.32
N CYS A 63 4.39 -0.08 3.16
CA CYS A 63 3.95 0.41 1.86
C CYS A 63 3.76 1.93 1.86
N ALA A 64 4.01 2.57 0.72
CA ALA A 64 3.91 4.02 0.57
C ALA A 64 3.39 4.44 -0.80
N TRP A 65 2.43 5.35 -0.82
CA TRP A 65 2.01 6.02 -2.04
C TRP A 65 2.99 7.11 -2.43
N HIS A 66 3.20 7.24 -3.74
CA HIS A 66 3.75 8.47 -4.29
C HIS A 66 2.69 9.58 -4.24
N GLY A 67 3.12 10.84 -4.09
CA GLY A 67 2.20 11.99 -3.97
C GLY A 67 1.25 12.19 -5.17
N SER A 68 1.62 11.70 -6.36
CA SER A 68 0.72 11.70 -7.53
C SER A 68 -0.42 10.68 -7.44
N GLY A 69 -0.35 9.73 -6.51
CA GLY A 69 -1.36 8.70 -6.28
C GLY A 69 -1.42 7.58 -7.34
N ASN A 70 -0.57 7.64 -8.36
CA ASN A 70 -0.52 6.65 -9.44
C ASN A 70 0.41 5.48 -9.15
N TRP A 71 1.24 5.59 -8.12
CA TRP A 71 2.29 4.63 -7.84
C TRP A 71 2.31 4.26 -6.37
N LEU A 72 2.58 2.98 -6.11
CA LEU A 72 2.72 2.42 -4.78
C LEU A 72 4.05 1.71 -4.68
N VAL A 73 4.78 1.92 -3.59
CA VAL A 73 5.93 1.09 -3.21
C VAL A 73 5.51 0.16 -2.08
N THR A 74 5.96 -1.09 -2.17
CA THR A 74 5.81 -2.12 -1.14
C THR A 74 7.19 -2.65 -0.77
N ALA A 75 7.40 -2.94 0.50
CA ALA A 75 8.70 -3.35 1.03
C ALA A 75 8.58 -4.63 1.86
N CYS A 76 9.49 -5.57 1.65
CA CYS A 76 9.78 -6.67 2.57
C CYS A 76 11.29 -6.75 2.81
N GLU A 77 11.75 -7.79 3.51
CA GLU A 77 13.17 -7.96 3.84
C GLU A 77 14.05 -8.00 2.57
N GLY A 78 14.81 -6.92 2.34
CA GLY A 78 15.74 -6.80 1.22
C GLY A 78 15.11 -6.62 -0.16
N ASP A 79 13.78 -6.59 -0.29
CA ASP A 79 13.07 -6.41 -1.57
C ASP A 79 12.07 -5.26 -1.49
N LEU A 80 12.12 -4.40 -2.52
CA LEU A 80 11.26 -3.24 -2.72
C LEU A 80 10.66 -3.34 -4.11
N ARG A 81 9.33 -3.26 -4.17
CA ARG A 81 8.61 -3.30 -5.45
C ARG A 81 7.76 -2.07 -5.64
N LEU A 82 7.87 -1.51 -6.83
CA LEU A 82 7.07 -0.40 -7.33
C LEU A 82 5.93 -0.94 -8.18
N TRP A 83 4.76 -0.33 -8.04
CA TRP A 83 3.53 -0.70 -8.74
C TRP A 83 2.95 0.53 -9.44
N ASP A 84 2.62 0.42 -10.72
CA ASP A 84 1.78 1.41 -11.41
C ASP A 84 0.31 1.00 -11.22
N ILE A 85 -0.42 1.80 -10.45
CA ILE A 85 -1.80 1.50 -10.08
C ILE A 85 -2.77 1.75 -11.24
N ARG A 86 -2.39 2.53 -12.25
CA ARG A 86 -3.24 2.77 -13.43
C ARG A 86 -3.37 1.51 -14.28
N THR A 87 -2.29 0.76 -14.40
CA THR A 87 -2.22 -0.46 -15.22
C THR A 87 -2.33 -1.73 -14.38
N GLY A 88 -2.15 -1.62 -13.06
CA GLY A 88 -2.09 -2.77 -12.15
C GLY A 88 -0.81 -3.60 -12.33
N GLN A 89 0.19 -3.08 -13.04
CA GLN A 89 1.38 -3.84 -13.40
C GLN A 89 2.63 -3.36 -12.66
N ARG A 90 3.60 -4.28 -12.56
CA ARG A 90 4.98 -3.93 -12.25
C ARG A 90 5.56 -3.12 -13.43
N PRO A 91 6.09 -1.92 -13.19
CA PRO A 91 6.86 -1.22 -14.20
C PRO A 91 8.16 -1.99 -14.41
N SER A 92 8.54 -2.24 -15.66
CA SER A 92 9.87 -2.79 -15.99
C SER A 92 11.00 -1.79 -15.74
N ASN A 93 10.66 -0.51 -15.54
CA ASN A 93 11.62 0.55 -15.28
C ASN A 93 11.05 1.55 -14.25
N VAL A 94 11.84 1.93 -13.25
CA VAL A 94 11.48 2.96 -12.28
C VAL A 94 11.68 4.32 -12.95
N PRO A 95 10.77 5.30 -12.81
CA PRO A 95 10.98 6.61 -13.40
C PRO A 95 12.24 7.27 -12.81
N ALA A 96 13.03 7.94 -13.66
CA ALA A 96 14.26 8.61 -13.21
C ALA A 96 13.96 9.67 -12.13
N GLY A 97 14.80 9.73 -11.08
CA GLY A 97 14.70 10.71 -9.99
C GLY A 97 14.02 10.23 -8.71
N TRP A 98 13.57 8.97 -8.64
CA TRP A 98 12.88 8.44 -7.46
C TRP A 98 13.86 8.06 -6.34
N VAL A 99 13.68 8.64 -5.16
CA VAL A 99 14.38 8.20 -3.95
C VAL A 99 13.38 7.48 -3.04
N VAL A 100 13.60 6.17 -2.86
CA VAL A 100 12.91 5.41 -1.82
C VAL A 100 13.74 5.56 -0.54
N SER A 101 13.31 6.45 0.36
CA SER A 101 13.99 6.65 1.65
C SER A 101 13.16 6.06 2.79
N ARG A 102 13.86 5.43 3.74
CA ARG A 102 13.32 5.16 5.08
C ARG A 102 13.76 6.30 5.98
N SER A 103 12.86 7.25 6.26
CA SER A 103 13.07 8.24 7.31
C SER A 103 12.01 8.06 8.40
N GLY A 104 12.44 7.99 9.66
CA GLY A 104 11.54 7.88 10.81
C GLY A 104 10.68 6.61 10.88
N GLY A 105 11.13 5.50 10.29
CA GLY A 105 10.38 4.22 10.30
C GLY A 105 9.24 4.15 9.27
N ALA A 106 9.18 5.09 8.32
CA ALA A 106 8.26 5.04 7.20
C ALA A 106 8.98 5.13 5.86
N LEU A 107 8.59 4.24 4.95
CA LEU A 107 8.92 4.30 3.54
C LEU A 107 8.29 5.55 2.95
N ARG A 108 9.07 6.35 2.23
CA ARG A 108 8.58 7.47 1.43
C ARG A 108 9.09 7.34 0.01
N ALA A 109 8.19 7.50 -0.95
CA ALA A 109 8.53 7.66 -2.35
C ALA A 109 8.31 9.14 -2.71
N ALA A 110 9.40 9.84 -3.00
CA ALA A 110 9.39 11.23 -3.44
C ALA A 110 10.41 11.43 -4.57
N LEU A 111 10.18 12.49 -5.35
CA LEU A 111 11.21 13.16 -6.16
C LEU A 111 12.01 14.11 -5.28
#